data_AF-A0A166HDJ2-F1
#
_entry.id   AF-A0A166HDJ2-F1
#
_cell.length_a   1.000
_cell.length_b   1.000
_cell.length_c   1.000
_cell.angle_alpha   90.00
_cell.angle_beta   90.00
_cell.angle_gamma   90.00
#
_symmetry.space_group_name_H-M   'P 1'
#
loop_
_entity.id
_entity.type
_entity.pdbx_description
1 polymer ?
#
loop_
_entity_poly.entity_id
_entity_poly.type
_entity_poly.pdbx_seq_one_letter_code
_entity_poly.pdbx_strand_id
1 'polypeptide(L)'
;MSSYDTLRRQCRTLESLLDTKLTSYSRVASTIATHQDLEAAGSIERWRDLEAEIEGLLDKLRETNEDLSIALNKSSELPSTAMLHAAQRHRDVLQDYNRDFLRIKVNVQSAEDQRNLLQNVRHDIDAYNSSSSDMLLSERGRIDSSHQMTDQVLEQAYETRSEFARQRTSLAGINARMSGVLNVLPGVNSLIGMIQSRRRRDALILGCVIGVGIVLLLTYMAR
;
A
#
# COMPACT_ATOMS: atom_id res chain seq x y z
N MET A 1 -5.66 20.21 75.35
CA MET A 1 -4.56 20.77 74.53
C MET A 1 -3.81 19.73 73.70
N SER A 2 -3.42 18.56 74.24
CA SER A 2 -2.66 17.53 73.50
C SER A 2 -3.28 17.06 72.17
N SER A 3 -4.60 16.81 72.12
CA SER A 3 -5.29 16.29 70.91
C SER A 3 -5.34 17.29 69.74
N TYR A 4 -5.45 18.59 70.03
CA TYR A 4 -5.44 19.64 69.00
C TYR A 4 -4.05 19.78 68.35
N ASP A 5 -2.99 19.77 69.18
CA ASP A 5 -1.62 19.89 68.68
C ASP A 5 -1.20 18.67 67.85
N THR A 6 -1.69 17.47 68.19
CA THR A 6 -1.44 16.26 67.38
C THR A 6 -2.13 16.34 66.02
N LEU A 7 -3.40 16.74 65.98
CA LEU A 7 -4.14 16.89 64.71
C LEU A 7 -3.54 17.98 63.83
N ARG A 8 -3.16 19.12 64.41
CA ARG A 8 -2.52 20.20 63.66
C ARG A 8 -1.18 19.79 63.05
N ARG A 9 -0.38 18.98 63.75
CA ARG A 9 0.85 18.40 63.20
C ARG A 9 0.53 17.43 62.07
N GLN A 10 -0.50 16.60 62.22
CA GLN A 10 -0.95 15.65 61.21
C GLN A 10 -1.41 16.36 59.93
N CYS A 11 -2.19 17.45 60.04
CA CYS A 11 -2.59 18.27 58.89
C CYS A 11 -1.35 18.78 58.12
N ARG A 12 -0.36 19.36 58.82
CA ARG A 12 0.87 19.85 58.18
C ARG A 12 1.67 18.75 57.48
N THR A 13 1.75 17.56 58.07
CA THR A 13 2.43 16.42 57.44
C THR A 13 1.69 15.94 56.19
N LEU A 14 0.36 15.90 56.23
CA LEU A 14 -0.47 15.54 55.08
C LEU A 14 -0.36 16.60 53.98
N GLU A 15 -0.40 17.88 54.31
CA GLU A 15 -0.20 18.99 53.35
C GLU A 15 1.16 18.90 52.64
N SER A 16 2.26 18.67 53.39
CA SER A 16 3.59 18.53 52.80
C SER A 16 3.72 17.31 51.88
N LEU A 17 3.08 16.20 52.25
CA LEU A 17 3.09 14.99 51.45
C LEU A 17 2.24 15.18 50.18
N LEU A 18 1.09 15.85 50.31
CA LEU A 18 0.22 16.18 49.20
C LEU A 18 0.94 17.07 48.18
N ASP A 19 1.62 18.13 48.61
CA ASP A 19 2.39 19.03 47.74
C ASP A 19 3.47 18.30 46.92
N THR A 20 4.18 17.37 47.57
CA THR A 20 5.19 16.53 46.91
C THR A 20 4.57 15.63 45.83
N LYS A 21 3.42 15.02 46.14
CA LYS A 21 2.70 14.14 45.22
C LYS A 21 2.04 14.92 44.08
N LEU A 22 1.46 16.08 44.35
CA LEU A 22 0.85 16.95 43.35
C LEU A 22 1.88 17.49 42.36
N THR A 23 3.07 17.86 42.84
CA THR A 23 4.20 18.24 41.99
C THR A 23 4.66 17.07 41.10
N SER A 24 4.72 15.86 41.66
CA SER A 24 5.08 14.66 40.91
C SER A 24 4.04 14.33 39.84
N TYR A 25 2.75 14.41 40.19
CA TYR A 25 1.63 14.21 39.28
C TYR A 25 1.61 15.26 38.16
N SER A 26 1.87 16.53 38.47
CA SER A 26 2.01 17.60 37.47
C SER A 26 3.15 17.36 36.49
N ARG A 27 4.30 16.83 36.95
CA ARG A 27 5.42 16.46 36.07
C ARG A 27 5.07 15.30 35.15
N VAL A 28 4.38 14.28 35.67
CA VAL A 28 3.95 13.15 34.84
C VAL A 28 2.88 13.61 33.82
N ALA A 29 1.95 14.46 34.25
CA ALA A 29 0.96 15.07 33.37
C ALA A 29 1.59 15.85 32.21
N SER A 30 2.63 16.65 32.48
CA SER A 30 3.32 17.41 31.43
C SER A 30 4.09 16.51 30.46
N THR A 31 4.69 15.42 30.93
CA THR A 31 5.36 14.44 30.04
C THR A 31 4.38 13.71 29.11
N ILE A 32 3.16 13.44 29.59
CA ILE A 32 2.09 12.84 28.77
C ILE A 32 1.66 13.84 27.69
N ALA A 33 1.52 15.12 28.05
CA ALA A 33 1.12 16.17 27.13
C ALA A 33 2.17 16.49 26.05
N THR A 34 3.47 16.35 26.34
CA THR A 34 4.54 16.65 25.37
C THR A 34 4.85 15.51 24.40
N HIS A 35 4.11 14.39 24.44
CA HIS A 35 4.29 13.25 23.54
C HIS A 35 5.73 12.69 23.49
N GLN A 36 6.56 12.98 24.50
CA GLN A 36 8.01 12.78 24.40
C GLN A 36 8.46 11.36 24.79
N ASP A 37 7.58 10.58 25.42
CA ASP A 37 7.78 9.15 25.72
C ASP A 37 6.62 8.31 25.17
N LEU A 38 6.70 7.99 23.88
CA LEU A 38 5.67 7.23 23.15
C LEU A 38 5.63 5.72 23.49
N GLU A 39 6.59 5.19 24.28
CA GLU A 39 6.75 3.75 24.49
C GLU A 39 6.62 3.27 25.95
N ALA A 40 6.53 4.17 26.92
CA ALA A 40 6.45 3.74 28.32
C ALA A 40 5.00 3.41 28.71
N ALA A 41 4.50 2.22 28.34
CA ALA A 41 3.23 1.69 28.85
C ALA A 41 3.16 1.74 30.40
N GLY A 42 4.31 1.62 31.07
CA GLY A 42 4.42 1.78 32.53
C GLY A 42 4.36 3.22 33.04
N SER A 43 4.31 4.25 32.19
CA SER A 43 4.03 5.64 32.64
C SER A 43 2.54 5.85 32.89
N ILE A 44 1.68 5.10 32.18
CA ILE A 44 0.23 5.21 32.26
C ILE A 44 -0.30 4.65 33.59
N GLU A 45 0.16 3.46 33.96
CA GLU A 45 -0.20 2.85 35.25
C GLU A 45 0.30 3.71 36.42
N ARG A 46 1.51 4.28 36.30
CA ARG A 46 2.11 5.13 37.33
C ARG A 46 1.34 6.42 37.61
N TRP A 47 0.70 7.05 36.63
CA TRP A 47 -0.09 8.27 36.90
C TRP A 47 -1.45 7.95 37.53
N ARG A 48 -2.09 6.84 37.15
CA ARG A 48 -3.36 6.39 37.77
C ARG A 48 -3.14 6.03 39.23
N ASP A 49 -2.03 5.37 39.55
CA ASP A 49 -1.65 5.07 40.94
C ASP A 49 -1.40 6.35 41.75
N LEU A 50 -0.69 7.33 41.19
CA LEU A 50 -0.48 8.64 41.83
C LEU A 50 -1.78 9.40 42.04
N GLU A 51 -2.72 9.31 41.09
CA GLU A 51 -4.03 9.95 41.20
C GLU A 51 -4.83 9.36 42.37
N ALA A 52 -4.91 8.03 42.47
CA ALA A 52 -5.57 7.34 43.57
C ALA A 52 -4.93 7.65 44.92
N GLU A 53 -3.59 7.76 44.97
CA GLU A 53 -2.86 8.13 46.18
C GLU A 53 -3.17 9.58 46.61
N ILE A 54 -3.25 10.53 45.67
CA ILE A 54 -3.61 11.92 45.95
C ILE A 54 -5.07 12.04 46.42
N GLU A 55 -6.00 11.33 45.80
CA GLU A 55 -7.41 11.30 46.25
C GLU A 55 -7.52 10.79 47.69
N GLY A 56 -6.83 9.68 48.00
CA GLY A 56 -6.81 9.14 49.37
C GLY A 56 -6.16 10.06 50.40
N LEU A 57 -5.19 10.89 50.00
CA LEU A 57 -4.56 11.89 50.87
C LEU A 57 -5.45 13.12 51.08
N LEU A 58 -6.15 13.56 50.03
CA LEU A 58 -7.15 14.64 50.11
C LEU A 58 -8.28 14.26 51.07
N ASP A 59 -8.78 13.03 51.00
CA ASP A 59 -9.83 12.53 51.90
C ASP A 59 -9.35 12.48 53.35
N LYS A 60 -8.13 11.96 53.60
CA LYS A 60 -7.53 11.97 54.95
C LYS A 60 -7.30 13.39 55.48
N LEU A 61 -6.88 14.33 54.62
CA LEU A 61 -6.73 15.72 55.02
C LEU A 61 -8.09 16.37 55.33
N ARG A 62 -9.15 16.00 54.59
CA ARG A 62 -10.51 16.46 54.88
C ARG A 62 -11.01 15.95 56.23
N GLU A 63 -10.88 14.65 56.48
CA GLU A 63 -11.26 14.01 57.75
C GLU A 63 -10.52 14.65 58.94
N THR A 64 -9.19 14.78 58.85
CA THR A 64 -8.39 15.40 59.93
C THR A 64 -8.74 16.86 60.17
N ASN A 65 -9.15 17.60 59.14
CA ASN A 65 -9.57 19.00 59.26
C ASN A 65 -11.00 19.14 59.85
N GLU A 66 -11.89 18.19 59.55
CA GLU A 66 -13.19 18.04 60.21
C GLU A 66 -13.00 17.71 61.70
N ASP A 67 -12.15 16.73 62.03
CA ASP A 67 -11.84 16.38 63.42
C ASP A 67 -11.19 17.54 64.18
N LEU A 68 -10.35 18.33 63.51
CA LEU A 68 -9.71 19.51 64.10
C LEU A 68 -10.75 20.57 64.44
N SER A 69 -11.75 20.74 63.57
CA SER A 69 -12.90 21.64 63.80
C SER A 69 -13.77 21.14 64.95
N ILE A 70 -14.05 19.83 65.02
CA ILE A 70 -14.85 19.21 66.09
C ILE A 70 -14.12 19.31 67.44
N ALA A 71 -12.82 19.06 67.47
CA ALA A 71 -12.01 19.17 68.68
C ALA A 71 -11.96 20.61 69.21
N LEU A 72 -11.97 21.60 68.31
CA LEU A 72 -12.01 23.02 68.66
C LEU A 72 -13.38 23.44 69.24
N ASN A 73 -14.46 22.81 68.81
CA ASN A 73 -15.82 23.07 69.31
C ASN A 73 -16.16 22.31 70.60
N LYS A 74 -15.49 21.18 70.87
CA LYS A 74 -15.71 20.36 72.09
C LYS A 74 -14.89 20.81 73.30
N SER A 75 -13.89 21.68 73.14
CA SER A 75 -13.10 22.16 74.27
C SER A 75 -13.93 23.03 75.21
N SER A 76 -13.86 22.75 76.51
CA SER A 76 -14.54 23.50 77.59
C SER A 76 -14.07 24.95 77.76
N GLU A 77 -12.93 25.31 77.16
CA GLU A 77 -12.37 26.66 77.11
C GLU A 77 -12.73 27.31 75.77
N LEU A 78 -13.10 28.61 75.78
CA LEU A 78 -13.36 29.34 74.53
C LEU A 78 -12.13 29.25 73.62
N PRO A 79 -12.28 28.75 72.37
CA PRO A 79 -11.16 28.64 71.45
C PRO A 79 -10.56 30.02 71.16
N SER A 80 -9.23 30.12 71.23
CA SER A 80 -8.53 31.37 70.90
C SER A 80 -8.74 31.75 69.43
N THR A 81 -8.78 33.04 69.14
CA THR A 81 -8.91 33.57 67.76
C THR A 81 -7.85 33.00 66.82
N ALA A 82 -6.63 32.79 67.31
CA ALA A 82 -5.54 32.16 66.56
C ALA A 82 -5.84 30.71 66.16
N MET A 83 -6.51 29.92 67.00
CA MET A 83 -6.86 28.53 66.69
C MET A 83 -7.98 28.44 65.66
N LEU A 84 -8.96 29.35 65.72
CA LEU A 84 -10.02 29.48 64.71
C LEU A 84 -9.44 29.87 63.34
N HIS A 85 -8.54 30.85 63.29
CA HIS A 85 -7.86 31.23 62.06
C HIS A 85 -6.99 30.10 61.49
N ALA A 86 -6.33 29.31 62.35
CA ALA A 86 -5.54 28.17 61.90
C ALA A 86 -6.41 27.07 61.26
N ALA A 87 -7.56 26.76 61.87
CA ALA A 87 -8.51 25.78 61.32
C ALA A 87 -9.10 26.27 59.97
N GLN A 88 -9.44 27.55 59.88
CA GLN A 88 -9.91 28.15 58.63
C GLN A 88 -8.84 28.05 57.53
N ARG A 89 -7.59 28.38 57.85
CA ARG A 89 -6.48 28.28 56.89
C ARG A 89 -6.29 26.86 56.37
N HIS A 90 -6.39 25.84 57.23
CA HIS A 90 -6.31 24.44 56.80
C HIS A 90 -7.46 24.07 55.84
N ARG A 91 -8.67 24.63 56.02
CA ARG A 91 -9.78 24.46 55.06
C ARG A 91 -9.49 25.13 53.72
N ASP A 92 -9.00 26.36 53.73
CA ASP A 92 -8.70 27.10 52.51
C ASP A 92 -7.60 26.37 51.70
N VAL A 93 -6.55 25.89 52.38
CA VAL A 93 -5.46 25.12 51.77
C VAL A 93 -5.96 23.79 51.16
N LEU A 94 -6.84 23.07 51.86
CA LEU A 94 -7.47 21.86 51.31
C LEU A 94 -8.27 22.16 50.03
N GLN A 95 -9.00 23.28 50.01
CA GLN A 95 -9.78 23.68 48.84
C GLN A 95 -8.89 24.04 47.65
N ASP A 96 -7.78 24.75 47.90
CA ASP A 96 -6.79 25.06 46.87
C ASP A 96 -6.17 23.78 46.28
N TYR A 97 -5.76 22.83 47.13
CA TYR A 97 -5.24 21.54 46.65
C TYR A 97 -6.25 20.74 45.84
N ASN A 98 -7.53 20.76 46.22
CA ASN A 98 -8.59 20.07 45.47
C ASN A 98 -8.77 20.71 44.08
N ARG A 99 -8.77 22.05 44.00
CA ARG A 99 -8.84 22.78 42.73
C ARG A 99 -7.65 22.45 41.83
N ASP A 100 -6.44 22.45 42.38
CA ASP A 100 -5.22 22.18 41.62
C ASP A 100 -5.18 20.73 41.14
N PHE A 101 -5.58 19.78 41.98
CA PHE A 101 -5.73 18.38 41.60
C PHE A 101 -6.71 18.20 40.43
N LEU A 102 -7.91 18.76 40.52
CA LEU A 102 -8.91 18.68 39.45
C LEU A 102 -8.42 19.32 38.15
N ARG A 103 -7.71 20.46 38.24
CA ARG A 103 -7.12 21.11 37.07
C ARG A 103 -6.09 20.21 36.38
N ILE A 104 -5.21 19.57 37.13
CA ILE A 104 -4.20 18.67 36.55
C ILE A 104 -4.89 17.43 35.96
N LYS A 105 -5.88 16.86 36.65
CA LYS A 105 -6.66 15.70 36.18
C LYS A 105 -7.35 15.96 34.85
N VAL A 106 -8.00 17.11 34.68
CA VAL A 106 -8.62 17.51 33.39
C VAL A 106 -7.58 17.62 32.28
N ASN A 107 -6.41 18.21 32.57
CA ASN A 107 -5.34 18.32 31.57
C ASN A 107 -4.79 16.94 31.15
N VAL A 108 -4.63 16.02 32.11
CA VAL A 108 -4.21 14.63 31.83
C VAL A 108 -5.24 13.92 30.96
N GLN A 109 -6.51 14.01 31.31
CA GLN A 109 -7.59 13.38 30.54
C GLN A 109 -7.64 13.91 29.10
N SER A 110 -7.53 15.22 28.92
CA SER A 110 -7.50 15.83 27.58
C SER A 110 -6.30 15.35 26.75
N ALA A 111 -5.13 15.16 27.39
CA ALA A 111 -3.95 14.64 26.71
C ALA A 111 -4.11 13.15 26.36
N GLU A 112 -4.73 12.35 27.24
CA GLU A 112 -5.05 10.94 26.97
C GLU A 112 -6.03 10.80 25.80
N ASP A 113 -7.10 11.60 25.78
CA ASP A 113 -8.10 11.61 24.70
C ASP A 113 -7.46 12.00 23.37
N GLN A 114 -6.63 13.06 23.36
CA GLN A 114 -5.88 13.46 22.18
C GLN A 114 -4.94 12.34 21.70
N ARG A 115 -4.27 11.64 22.62
CA ARG A 115 -3.41 10.49 22.29
C ARG A 115 -4.20 9.35 21.65
N ASN A 116 -5.35 8.99 22.22
CA ASN A 116 -6.19 7.91 21.70
C ASN A 116 -6.71 8.22 20.28
N LEU A 117 -7.08 9.48 20.04
CA LEU A 117 -7.51 9.93 18.70
C LEU A 117 -6.36 9.88 17.68
N LEU A 118 -5.17 10.36 18.05
CA LEU A 118 -4.00 10.38 17.15
C LEU A 118 -3.42 8.99 16.87
N GLN A 119 -3.54 8.04 17.80
CA GLN A 119 -3.07 6.68 17.62
C GLN A 119 -3.80 5.99 16.45
N ASN A 120 -5.12 6.17 16.34
CA ASN A 120 -5.90 5.61 15.23
C ASN A 120 -5.51 6.24 13.89
N VAL A 121 -5.42 7.57 13.84
CA VAL A 121 -5.05 8.28 12.60
C VAL A 121 -3.67 7.88 12.11
N ARG A 122 -2.70 7.69 13.02
CA ARG A 122 -1.35 7.31 12.65
C ARG A 122 -1.29 5.89 12.09
N HIS A 123 -2.05 4.96 12.68
CA HIS A 123 -2.18 3.61 12.14
C HIS A 123 -2.80 3.60 10.73
N ASP A 124 -3.84 4.40 10.51
CA ASP A 124 -4.49 4.50 9.19
C ASP A 124 -3.56 5.12 8.13
N ILE A 125 -2.77 6.14 8.50
CA ILE A 125 -1.77 6.76 7.61
C ILE A 125 -0.67 5.77 7.26
N ASP A 126 -0.14 5.02 8.24
CA ASP A 126 0.91 4.04 8.00
C ASP A 126 0.40 2.87 7.13
N ALA A 127 -0.84 2.42 7.35
CA ALA A 127 -1.51 1.42 6.52
C ALA A 127 -1.74 1.91 5.07
N TYR A 128 -2.15 3.17 4.90
CA TYR A 128 -2.31 3.76 3.57
C TYR A 128 -0.97 3.95 2.84
N ASN A 129 0.05 4.46 3.52
CA ASN A 129 1.38 4.67 2.94
C ASN A 129 2.04 3.36 2.52
N SER A 130 1.96 2.32 3.36
CA SER A 130 2.46 0.98 3.01
C SER A 130 1.72 0.41 1.80
N SER A 131 0.38 0.49 1.77
CA SER A 131 -0.42 0.05 0.64
C SER A 131 -0.09 0.81 -0.65
N SER A 132 0.11 2.13 -0.58
CA SER A 132 0.50 2.96 -1.73
C SER A 132 1.89 2.59 -2.25
N SER A 133 2.86 2.39 -1.36
CA SER A 133 4.20 1.93 -1.72
C SER A 133 4.18 0.57 -2.41
N ASP A 134 3.44 -0.40 -1.85
CA ASP A 134 3.30 -1.73 -2.45
C ASP A 134 2.61 -1.67 -3.82
N MET A 135 1.60 -0.81 -3.97
CA MET A 135 0.95 -0.57 -5.26
C MET A 135 1.95 -0.06 -6.29
N LEU A 136 2.76 0.95 -5.95
CA LEU A 136 3.78 1.52 -6.85
C LEU A 136 4.86 0.49 -7.22
N LEU A 137 5.28 -0.35 -6.27
CA LEU A 137 6.22 -1.44 -6.55
C LEU A 137 5.62 -2.49 -7.49
N SER A 138 4.35 -2.85 -7.28
CA SER A 138 3.63 -3.78 -8.17
C SER A 138 3.47 -3.20 -9.58
N GLU A 139 3.22 -1.90 -9.70
CA GLU A 139 3.08 -1.20 -10.98
C GLU A 139 4.41 -1.16 -11.72
N ARG A 140 5.52 -0.92 -11.02
CA ARG A 140 6.87 -1.04 -11.59
C ARG A 140 7.11 -2.44 -12.17
N GLY A 141 6.75 -3.50 -11.45
CA GLY A 141 6.87 -4.87 -11.94
C GLY A 141 6.03 -5.14 -13.21
N ARG A 142 4.85 -4.52 -13.33
CA ARG A 142 4.02 -4.59 -14.54
C ARG A 142 4.61 -3.81 -15.72
N ILE A 143 5.25 -2.67 -15.45
CA ILE A 143 5.96 -1.89 -16.47
C ILE A 143 7.15 -2.69 -17.01
N ASP A 144 7.96 -3.30 -16.13
CA ASP A 144 9.11 -4.11 -16.55
C ASP A 144 8.68 -5.33 -17.40
N SER A 145 7.58 -6.01 -17.04
CA SER A 145 7.05 -7.11 -17.85
C SER A 145 6.50 -6.65 -19.19
N SER A 146 5.84 -5.48 -19.23
CA SER A 146 5.38 -4.85 -20.47
C SER A 146 6.53 -4.46 -21.40
N HIS A 147 7.65 -3.98 -20.84
CA HIS A 147 8.88 -3.72 -21.60
C HIS A 147 9.44 -5.00 -22.21
N GLN A 148 9.57 -6.08 -21.43
CA GLN A 148 10.04 -7.37 -21.94
C GLN A 148 9.15 -7.92 -23.06
N MET A 149 7.83 -7.82 -22.91
CA MET A 149 6.88 -8.21 -23.95
C MET A 149 7.03 -7.35 -25.22
N THR A 150 7.26 -6.04 -25.05
CA THR A 150 7.49 -5.12 -26.17
C THR A 150 8.76 -5.49 -26.93
N ASP A 151 9.83 -5.82 -26.22
CA ASP A 151 11.10 -6.26 -26.81
C ASP A 151 10.93 -7.57 -27.61
N GLN A 152 10.16 -8.54 -27.09
CA GLN A 152 9.83 -9.77 -27.80
C GLN A 152 9.03 -9.51 -29.09
N VAL A 153 8.04 -8.60 -29.03
CA VAL A 153 7.27 -8.21 -30.23
C VAL A 153 8.17 -7.51 -31.25
N LEU A 154 9.12 -6.69 -30.80
CA LEU A 154 10.09 -6.03 -31.66
C LEU A 154 11.01 -7.05 -32.34
N GLU A 155 11.52 -8.01 -31.59
CA GLU A 155 12.34 -9.11 -32.10
C GLU A 155 11.59 -9.94 -33.14
N GLN A 156 10.36 -10.36 -32.83
CA GLN A 156 9.50 -11.09 -33.77
C GLN A 156 9.21 -10.28 -35.04
N ALA A 157 9.04 -8.96 -34.93
CA ALA A 157 8.86 -8.08 -36.08
C ALA A 157 10.13 -8.02 -36.95
N TYR A 158 11.32 -7.98 -36.36
CA TYR A 158 12.59 -8.05 -37.10
C TYR A 158 12.77 -9.39 -37.81
N GLU A 159 12.45 -10.50 -37.15
CA GLU A 159 12.48 -11.84 -37.76
C GLU A 159 11.51 -11.92 -38.95
N THR A 160 10.27 -11.44 -38.78
CA THR A 160 9.25 -11.41 -39.83
C THR A 160 9.70 -10.57 -41.03
N ARG A 161 10.32 -9.42 -40.79
CA ARG A 161 10.89 -8.57 -41.85
C ARG A 161 12.02 -9.29 -42.61
N SER A 162 12.91 -9.98 -41.90
CA SER A 162 13.98 -10.79 -42.49
C SER A 162 13.42 -11.91 -43.35
N GLU A 163 12.39 -12.59 -42.85
CA GLU A 163 11.69 -13.67 -43.55
C GLU A 163 11.01 -13.16 -44.84
N PHE A 164 10.32 -12.01 -44.80
CA PHE A 164 9.77 -11.40 -46.02
C PHE A 164 10.85 -11.01 -47.05
N ALA A 165 12.03 -10.57 -46.61
CA ALA A 165 13.13 -10.29 -47.52
C ALA A 165 13.66 -11.57 -48.21
N ARG A 166 13.76 -12.68 -47.46
CA ARG A 166 14.09 -14.01 -48.02
C ARG A 166 13.03 -14.49 -48.99
N GLN A 167 11.75 -14.36 -48.64
CA GLN A 167 10.62 -14.73 -49.50
C GLN A 167 10.61 -13.92 -50.79
N ARG A 168 10.88 -12.61 -50.75
CA ARG A 168 11.01 -11.77 -51.95
C ARG A 168 12.10 -12.29 -52.89
N THR A 169 13.24 -12.70 -52.34
CA THR A 169 14.34 -13.27 -53.13
C THR A 169 13.95 -14.62 -53.75
N SER A 170 13.26 -15.47 -52.98
CA SER A 170 12.72 -16.76 -53.46
C SER A 170 11.71 -16.56 -54.59
N LEU A 171 10.75 -15.63 -54.44
CA LEU A 171 9.76 -15.28 -55.45
C LEU A 171 10.41 -14.71 -56.72
N ALA A 172 11.45 -13.88 -56.58
CA ALA A 172 12.22 -13.40 -57.73
C ALA A 172 12.90 -14.56 -58.48
N GLY A 173 13.46 -15.54 -57.74
CA GLY A 173 14.03 -16.75 -58.32
C GLY A 173 12.99 -17.63 -59.03
N ILE A 174 11.79 -17.76 -58.46
CA ILE A 174 10.65 -18.47 -59.09
C ILE A 174 10.24 -17.75 -60.38
N ASN A 175 10.13 -16.42 -60.36
CA ASN A 175 9.79 -15.62 -61.54
C ASN A 175 10.84 -15.79 -62.65
N ALA A 176 12.13 -15.75 -62.30
CA ALA A 176 13.23 -16.00 -63.25
C ALA A 176 13.16 -17.41 -63.86
N ARG A 177 12.90 -18.44 -63.04
CA ARG A 177 12.71 -19.82 -63.53
C ARG A 177 11.48 -19.95 -64.44
N MET A 178 10.37 -19.32 -64.07
CA MET A 178 9.14 -19.30 -64.88
C MET A 178 9.39 -18.63 -66.24
N SER A 179 10.08 -17.50 -66.25
CA SER A 179 10.52 -16.83 -67.48
C SER A 179 11.41 -17.75 -68.33
N GLY A 180 12.32 -18.50 -67.70
CA GLY A 180 13.12 -19.54 -68.36
C GLY A 180 12.26 -20.63 -69.01
N VAL A 181 11.22 -21.13 -68.33
CA VAL A 181 10.28 -22.11 -68.89
C VAL A 181 9.51 -21.54 -70.07
N LEU A 182 9.00 -20.31 -69.96
CA LEU A 182 8.28 -19.63 -71.05
C LEU A 182 9.16 -19.49 -72.31
N ASN A 183 10.47 -19.27 -72.15
CA ASN A 183 11.41 -19.21 -73.28
C ASN A 183 11.66 -20.58 -73.94
N VAL A 184 11.41 -21.70 -73.24
CA VAL A 184 11.54 -23.07 -73.79
C VAL A 184 10.27 -23.52 -74.51
N LEU A 185 9.09 -23.04 -74.11
CA LEU A 185 7.81 -23.36 -74.74
C LEU A 185 7.77 -23.18 -76.29
N PRO A 186 8.29 -22.09 -76.89
CA PRO A 186 8.31 -21.96 -78.35
C PRO A 186 9.20 -23.01 -79.04
N GLY A 187 10.28 -23.45 -78.38
CA GLY A 187 11.13 -24.54 -78.86
C GLY A 187 10.38 -25.88 -78.91
N VAL A 188 9.59 -26.18 -77.88
CA VAL A 188 8.72 -27.37 -77.84
C VAL A 188 7.65 -27.29 -78.93
N ASN A 189 7.04 -26.11 -79.15
CA ASN A 189 6.05 -25.93 -80.21
C ASN A 189 6.65 -26.12 -81.61
N SER A 190 7.89 -25.65 -81.84
CA SER A 190 8.62 -25.90 -83.08
C SER A 190 8.92 -27.38 -83.32
N LEU A 191 9.35 -28.10 -82.27
CA LEU A 191 9.56 -29.55 -82.32
C LEU A 191 8.26 -30.31 -82.65
N ILE A 192 7.15 -29.95 -82.02
CA ILE A 192 5.82 -30.51 -82.30
C ILE A 192 5.40 -30.24 -83.75
N GLY A 193 5.59 -29.02 -84.24
CA GLY A 193 5.29 -28.65 -85.62
C GLY A 193 6.12 -29.44 -86.65
N MET A 194 7.41 -29.64 -86.38
CA MET A 194 8.27 -30.47 -87.25
C MET A 194 7.80 -31.92 -87.30
N ILE A 195 7.41 -32.52 -86.17
CA ILE A 195 6.86 -33.88 -86.11
C ILE A 195 5.56 -33.97 -86.92
N GLN A 196 4.65 -33.01 -86.75
CA GLN A 196 3.39 -32.98 -87.50
C GLN A 196 3.63 -32.82 -89.01
N SER A 197 4.62 -32.01 -89.42
CA SER A 197 4.98 -31.81 -90.83
C SER A 197 5.51 -33.09 -91.49
N ARG A 198 6.28 -33.92 -90.75
CA ARG A 198 6.76 -35.21 -91.24
C ARG A 198 5.58 -36.18 -91.38
N ARG A 199 4.75 -36.29 -90.34
CA ARG A 199 3.56 -37.17 -90.37
C ARG A 199 2.59 -36.80 -91.51
N ARG A 200 2.41 -35.50 -91.80
CA ARG A 200 1.58 -35.03 -92.92
C ARG A 200 2.18 -35.41 -94.28
N ARG A 201 3.50 -35.32 -94.44
CA ARG A 201 4.19 -35.76 -95.66
C ARG A 201 4.03 -37.26 -95.87
N ASP A 202 4.25 -38.06 -94.83
CA ASP A 202 4.10 -39.51 -94.89
C ASP A 202 2.66 -39.92 -95.26
N ALA A 203 1.65 -39.26 -94.70
CA ALA A 203 0.25 -39.49 -95.03
C ALA A 203 -0.10 -39.12 -96.48
N LEU A 204 0.48 -38.04 -97.02
CA LEU A 204 0.25 -37.61 -98.40
C LEU A 204 0.88 -38.59 -99.39
N ILE A 205 2.11 -39.05 -99.12
CA ILE A 205 2.78 -40.08 -99.93
C ILE A 205 1.94 -41.38 -99.92
N LEU A 206 1.52 -41.84 -98.74
CA LEU A 206 0.71 -43.06 -98.62
C LEU A 206 -0.63 -42.94 -99.36
N GLY A 207 -1.32 -41.80 -99.22
CA GLY A 207 -2.58 -41.53 -99.92
C GLY A 207 -2.42 -41.50 -101.44
N CYS A 208 -1.34 -40.90 -101.96
CA CYS A 208 -1.02 -40.93 -103.38
C CYS A 208 -0.78 -42.36 -103.90
N VAL A 209 0.00 -43.17 -103.17
CA VAL A 209 0.29 -44.56 -103.57
C VAL A 209 -1.00 -45.39 -103.64
N ILE A 210 -1.87 -45.27 -102.63
CA ILE A 210 -3.18 -45.96 -102.60
C ILE A 210 -4.07 -45.47 -103.76
N GLY A 211 -4.17 -44.16 -103.97
CA GLY A 211 -4.98 -43.58 -105.03
C GLY A 211 -4.54 -44.02 -106.44
N VAL A 212 -3.24 -43.98 -106.72
CA VAL A 212 -2.68 -44.47 -107.99
C VAL A 212 -2.92 -45.96 -108.16
N GLY A 213 -2.75 -46.76 -107.09
CA GLY A 213 -3.04 -48.20 -107.11
C GLY A 213 -4.50 -48.52 -107.45
N ILE A 214 -5.44 -47.77 -106.88
CA ILE A 214 -6.88 -47.92 -107.18
C ILE A 214 -7.18 -47.53 -108.63
N VAL A 215 -6.63 -46.42 -109.12
CA VAL A 215 -6.82 -45.99 -110.52
C VAL A 215 -6.29 -47.05 -111.50
N LEU A 216 -5.08 -47.57 -111.25
CA LEU A 216 -4.50 -48.64 -112.07
C LEU A 216 -5.39 -49.89 -112.07
N LEU A 217 -5.89 -50.31 -110.91
CA LEU A 217 -6.82 -51.44 -110.80
C LEU A 217 -8.12 -51.21 -111.58
N LEU A 218 -8.72 -50.02 -111.47
CA LEU A 218 -9.93 -49.68 -112.22
C LEU A 218 -9.68 -49.66 -113.73
N THR A 219 -8.55 -49.10 -114.20
CA THR A 219 -8.19 -49.12 -115.62
C THR A 219 -7.90 -50.52 -116.15
N TYR A 220 -7.33 -51.40 -115.32
CA TYR A 220 -7.12 -52.80 -115.69
C TYR A 220 -8.45 -53.56 -115.77
N MET A 221 -9.39 -53.30 -114.87
CA MET A 221 -10.69 -53.99 -114.85
C MET A 221 -11.66 -53.49 -115.93
N ALA A 222 -11.53 -52.23 -116.36
CA ALA A 222 -12.34 -51.64 -117.42
C ALA A 222 -11.86 -51.97 -118.85
N ARG A 223 -10.73 -52.67 -118.98
CA ARG A 223 -10.15 -53.11 -120.25
C ARG A 223 -10.35 -54.61 -120.43
#